data_AF-A0A964V5Q3-F1
#
_entry.id   AF-A0A964V5Q3-F1
#
_cell.length_a   1.000
_cell.length_b   1.000
_cell.length_c   1.000
_cell.angle_alpha   90.00
_cell.angle_beta   90.00
_cell.angle_gamma   90.00
#
_symmetry.space_group_name_H-M   'P 1'
#
loop_
_entity.id
_entity.type
_entity.pdbx_description
1 polymer ?
#
loop_
_entity_poly.entity_id
_entity_poly.type
_entity_poly.pdbx_seq_one_letter_code
_entity_poly.pdbx_strand_id
1 'polypeptide(L)'
;NLELYNIEIRSHISKYKNIADINLSGIPMIADDLISFVKKDITVFGSGVFIFILITLWFIFRDVRWVIFPLLSCFLSIAIMVGMLGYLNWKVTVISSNFISLMLILTMEINIHYVERYKQLQDEFPKKKENYLAYLTTTKIFTPILYAVLTTVLAFLSFIFCDIKPVIDFGWMMTLGLFISLFVSMILLPYLIIKFKPKATPIHESKDSKLAELFASIAINQKFLVLAFSTIILILSIYGMTRLKVENSFINYFDKKTEIYQGMKLIDEKLGGTTPLEIILKFKDSENKNSKNDDDFFQGSDSNEYKDSYWFTNFRVNNIVNVHKYLESLPEIGKVLSFYSILQLGEKINDNKKLGPLEMAIMYTKLPDDIKKSIVTPYVSIENNEARISLRIIDSNPNLNRKELLIKIQKDLEEKLNL
;
A
#
# COMPACT_ATOMS: atom_id res chain seq x y z
N ASN A 1 -11.34 15.89 15.99
CA ASN A 1 -10.83 14.55 16.34
C ASN A 1 -11.67 13.54 15.58
N LEU A 2 -11.09 12.82 14.62
CA LEU A 2 -11.84 11.90 13.72
C LEU A 2 -12.48 10.74 14.48
N GLU A 3 -11.80 10.24 15.51
CA GLU A 3 -12.28 9.15 16.36
C GLU A 3 -13.61 9.50 17.05
N LEU A 4 -13.65 10.67 17.72
CA LEU A 4 -14.87 11.16 18.37
C LEU A 4 -16.02 11.36 17.37
N TYR A 5 -15.71 11.90 16.19
CA TYR A 5 -16.69 12.12 15.12
C TYR A 5 -17.30 10.79 14.63
N ASN A 6 -16.47 9.77 14.40
CA ASN A 6 -16.94 8.46 13.95
C ASN A 6 -17.72 7.73 15.04
N ILE A 7 -17.32 7.84 16.32
CA ILE A 7 -18.06 7.29 17.45
C ILE A 7 -19.45 7.92 17.55
N GLU A 8 -19.55 9.24 17.42
CA GLU A 8 -20.82 9.97 17.46
C GLU A 8 -21.74 9.51 16.32
N ILE A 9 -21.24 9.45 15.09
CA ILE A 9 -22.02 8.96 13.93
C ILE A 9 -22.50 7.52 14.16
N ARG A 10 -21.61 6.62 14.59
CA ARG A 10 -21.99 5.22 14.87
C ARG A 10 -23.03 5.13 16.00
N SER A 11 -22.97 6.01 17.00
CA SER A 11 -23.97 6.11 18.05
C SER A 11 -25.32 6.66 17.55
N HIS A 12 -25.34 7.50 16.52
CA HIS A 12 -26.59 7.91 15.89
C HIS A 12 -27.17 6.80 15.03
N ILE A 13 -26.33 6.13 14.23
CA ILE A 13 -26.73 5.00 13.38
C ILE A 13 -27.32 3.85 14.22
N SER A 14 -26.72 3.53 15.37
CA SER A 14 -27.18 2.42 16.22
C SER A 14 -28.64 2.56 16.68
N LYS A 15 -29.15 3.79 16.84
CA LYS A 15 -30.54 4.09 17.21
C LYS A 15 -31.55 3.67 16.14
N TYR A 16 -31.13 3.56 14.88
CA TYR A 16 -32.00 3.28 13.75
C TYR A 16 -31.82 1.88 13.16
N LYS A 17 -30.97 1.03 13.75
CA LYS A 17 -30.71 -0.34 13.27
C LYS A 17 -31.96 -1.22 13.18
N ASN A 18 -33.00 -0.92 13.96
CA ASN A 18 -34.26 -1.69 13.92
C ASN A 18 -35.16 -1.31 12.73
N ILE A 19 -34.85 -0.22 12.03
CA ILE A 19 -35.73 0.38 10.99
C ILE A 19 -35.04 0.39 9.62
N ALA A 20 -33.71 0.50 9.58
CA ALA A 20 -32.94 0.50 8.35
C ALA A 20 -31.54 -0.10 8.53
N ASP A 21 -31.06 -0.75 7.48
CA ASP A 21 -29.65 -1.10 7.34
C ASP A 21 -28.88 0.14 6.86
N ILE A 22 -28.07 0.72 7.76
CA ILE A 22 -27.27 1.91 7.48
C ILE A 22 -25.80 1.50 7.46
N ASN A 23 -25.14 1.69 6.32
CA ASN A 23 -23.70 1.44 6.16
C ASN A 23 -22.93 2.75 6.20
N LEU A 24 -21.96 2.87 7.10
CA LEU A 24 -21.05 4.01 7.15
C LEU A 24 -19.90 3.79 6.16
N SER A 25 -19.52 4.85 5.45
CA SER A 25 -18.34 4.85 4.59
C SER A 25 -17.79 6.27 4.43
N GLY A 26 -16.68 6.39 3.73
CA GLY A 26 -16.01 7.66 3.44
C GLY A 26 -14.60 7.74 4.02
N ILE A 27 -13.80 8.64 3.43
CA ILE A 27 -12.38 8.81 3.76
C ILE A 27 -12.15 9.04 5.27
N PRO A 28 -12.93 9.89 5.98
CA PRO A 28 -12.72 10.13 7.42
C PRO A 28 -12.90 8.88 8.30
N MET A 29 -13.88 8.03 7.97
CA MET A 29 -14.12 6.76 8.66
C MET A 29 -12.98 5.78 8.38
N ILE A 30 -12.62 5.61 7.11
CA ILE A 30 -11.56 4.69 6.69
C ILE A 30 -10.23 5.05 7.35
N ALA A 31 -9.87 6.34 7.37
CA ALA A 31 -8.62 6.80 7.96
C ALA A 31 -8.51 6.50 9.46
N ASP A 32 -9.59 6.71 10.20
CA ASP A 32 -9.66 6.44 11.64
C ASP A 32 -9.62 4.94 11.97
N ASP A 33 -10.39 4.14 11.23
CA ASP A 33 -10.38 2.68 11.39
C ASP A 33 -9.00 2.09 11.02
N LEU A 34 -8.34 2.60 9.98
CA LEU A 34 -6.96 2.20 9.63
C LEU A 34 -5.98 2.47 10.77
N ILE A 35 -6.06 3.64 11.41
CA ILE A 35 -5.22 3.95 12.59
C ILE A 35 -5.52 2.97 13.72
N SER A 36 -6.80 2.67 13.95
CA SER A 36 -7.24 1.73 14.98
C SER A 36 -6.76 0.30 14.71
N PHE A 37 -6.80 -0.16 13.46
CA PHE A 37 -6.25 -1.45 13.04
C PHE A 37 -4.74 -1.51 13.23
N VAL A 38 -4.01 -0.47 12.81
CA VAL A 38 -2.56 -0.39 13.02
C VAL A 38 -2.18 -0.46 14.50
N LYS A 39 -2.88 0.28 15.37
CA LYS A 39 -2.68 0.21 16.82
C LYS A 39 -2.94 -1.21 17.34
N LYS A 40 -4.05 -1.83 16.91
CA LYS A 40 -4.41 -3.19 17.30
C LYS A 40 -3.36 -4.20 16.84
N ASP A 41 -2.90 -4.13 15.60
CA ASP A 41 -1.89 -5.02 15.05
C ASP A 41 -0.57 -4.90 15.81
N ILE A 42 -0.11 -3.69 16.09
CA ILE A 42 1.08 -3.46 16.94
C ILE A 42 0.94 -4.18 18.29
N THR A 43 -0.21 -4.05 18.94
CA THR A 43 -0.44 -4.66 20.26
C THR A 43 -0.59 -6.18 20.19
N VAL A 44 -1.42 -6.71 19.29
CA VAL A 44 -1.74 -8.14 19.19
C VAL A 44 -0.58 -8.92 18.60
N PHE A 45 -0.06 -8.49 17.45
CA PHE A 45 1.05 -9.15 16.79
C PHE A 45 2.33 -9.01 17.61
N GLY A 46 2.62 -7.81 18.13
CA GLY A 46 3.77 -7.56 18.99
C GLY A 46 3.77 -8.38 20.28
N SER A 47 2.64 -8.42 21.00
CA SER A 47 2.53 -9.24 22.22
C SER A 47 2.59 -10.74 21.90
N GLY A 48 1.95 -11.19 20.81
CA GLY A 48 2.01 -12.58 20.37
C GLY A 48 3.43 -13.05 20.06
N VAL A 49 4.18 -12.26 19.28
CA VAL A 49 5.59 -12.54 18.95
C VAL A 49 6.47 -12.52 20.21
N PHE A 50 6.23 -11.56 21.12
CA PHE A 50 6.97 -11.50 22.39
C PHE A 50 6.75 -12.75 23.24
N ILE A 51 5.50 -13.20 23.42
CA ILE A 51 5.17 -14.42 24.18
C ILE A 51 5.80 -15.65 23.51
N PHE A 52 5.72 -15.75 22.18
CA PHE A 52 6.33 -16.83 21.43
C PHE A 52 7.85 -16.91 21.65
N ILE A 53 8.54 -15.78 21.60
CA ILE A 53 9.99 -15.71 21.84
C ILE A 53 10.32 -16.01 23.29
N LEU A 54 9.55 -15.51 24.26
CA LEU A 54 9.72 -15.84 25.67
C LEU A 54 9.67 -17.35 25.91
N ILE A 55 8.67 -18.04 25.35
CA ILE A 55 8.50 -19.49 25.46
C ILE A 55 9.67 -20.22 24.79
N THR A 56 10.04 -19.80 23.59
CA THR A 56 11.15 -20.40 22.83
C THR A 56 12.47 -20.28 23.60
N LEU A 57 12.77 -19.10 24.15
CA LEU A 57 13.99 -18.88 24.92
C LEU A 57 14.00 -19.64 26.23
N TRP A 58 12.86 -19.73 26.90
CA TRP A 58 12.74 -20.55 28.09
C TRP A 58 13.06 -22.02 27.78
N PHE A 59 12.55 -22.54 26.65
CA PHE A 59 12.82 -23.91 26.24
C PHE A 59 14.29 -24.16 25.87
N ILE A 60 14.93 -23.21 25.17
CA ILE A 60 16.33 -23.32 24.74
C ILE A 60 17.30 -23.14 25.92
N PHE A 61 17.13 -22.10 26.72
CA PHE A 61 18.13 -21.71 27.72
C PHE A 61 17.83 -22.19 29.14
N ARG A 62 16.55 -22.35 29.51
CA ARG A 62 16.08 -22.86 30.81
C ARG A 62 16.69 -22.15 32.05
N ASP A 63 17.25 -20.96 31.89
CA ASP A 63 17.75 -20.07 32.94
C ASP A 63 17.22 -18.67 32.67
N VAL A 64 16.63 -18.07 33.71
CA VAL A 64 15.96 -16.77 33.64
C VAL A 64 16.88 -15.66 33.13
N ARG A 65 18.18 -15.67 33.48
CA ARG A 65 19.13 -14.63 33.05
C ARG A 65 19.41 -14.73 31.55
N TRP A 66 19.56 -15.95 31.05
CA TRP A 66 19.78 -16.21 29.61
C TRP A 66 18.54 -15.91 28.76
N VAL A 67 17.35 -15.85 29.37
CA VAL A 67 16.13 -15.34 28.73
C VAL A 67 16.05 -13.81 28.81
N ILE A 68 16.28 -13.22 29.98
CA ILE A 68 16.11 -11.77 30.21
C ILE A 68 17.15 -10.94 29.47
N PHE A 69 18.41 -11.36 29.38
CA PHE A 69 19.46 -10.50 28.78
C PHE A 69 19.20 -10.20 27.30
N PRO A 70 18.89 -11.17 26.43
CA PRO A 70 18.45 -10.89 25.07
C PRO A 70 17.20 -10.02 25.00
N LEU A 71 16.19 -10.28 25.85
CA LEU A 71 14.95 -9.50 25.84
C LEU A 71 15.19 -8.03 26.22
N LEU A 72 16.10 -7.77 27.15
CA LEU A 72 16.48 -6.40 27.51
C LEU A 72 17.16 -5.68 26.33
N SER A 73 18.03 -6.38 25.59
CA SER A 73 18.65 -5.87 24.37
C SER A 73 17.63 -5.57 23.27
N CYS A 74 16.68 -6.47 23.03
CA CYS A 74 15.57 -6.23 22.11
C CYS A 74 14.75 -5.01 22.53
N PHE A 75 14.35 -4.94 23.80
CA PHE A 75 13.56 -3.83 24.33
C PHE A 75 14.27 -2.49 24.17
N LEU A 76 15.55 -2.42 24.54
CA LEU A 76 16.34 -1.19 24.41
C LEU A 76 16.49 -0.76 22.95
N SER A 77 16.74 -1.70 22.05
CA SER A 77 16.84 -1.42 20.60
C SER A 77 15.55 -0.82 20.05
N ILE A 78 14.42 -1.45 20.38
CA ILE A 78 13.08 -0.98 19.99
C ILE A 78 12.78 0.38 20.62
N ALA A 79 13.10 0.59 21.89
CA ALA A 79 12.88 1.85 22.59
C ALA A 79 13.66 3.01 21.94
N ILE A 80 14.93 2.77 21.57
CA ILE A 80 15.75 3.75 20.84
C ILE A 80 15.11 4.06 19.48
N MET A 81 14.68 3.03 18.75
CA MET A 81 14.07 3.22 17.43
C MET A 81 12.74 3.99 17.52
N VAL A 82 11.85 3.61 18.44
CA VAL A 82 10.58 4.32 18.68
C VAL A 82 10.84 5.77 19.12
N GLY A 83 11.83 6.00 19.98
CA GLY A 83 12.27 7.33 20.39
C GLY A 83 12.77 8.16 19.21
N MET A 84 13.55 7.56 18.31
CA MET A 84 14.05 8.19 17.09
C MET A 84 12.89 8.56 16.14
N LEU A 85 11.94 7.65 15.92
CA LEU A 85 10.76 7.91 15.10
C LEU A 85 9.92 9.06 15.68
N GLY A 86 9.71 9.06 17.00
CA GLY A 86 9.01 10.14 17.70
C GLY A 86 9.73 11.48 17.57
N TYR A 87 11.06 11.50 17.74
CA TYR A 87 11.89 12.70 17.60
C TYR A 87 11.86 13.27 16.18
N LEU A 88 11.92 12.42 15.16
CA LEU A 88 11.90 12.82 13.75
C LEU A 88 10.48 13.09 13.21
N ASN A 89 9.44 12.93 14.04
CA ASN A 89 8.03 12.94 13.61
C ASN A 89 7.76 12.00 12.43
N TRP A 90 8.46 10.86 12.40
CA TRP A 90 8.28 9.86 11.36
C TRP A 90 7.00 9.08 11.62
N LYS A 91 6.00 9.28 10.76
CA LYS A 91 4.70 8.62 10.88
C LYS A 91 4.80 7.15 10.50
N VAL A 92 4.33 6.28 11.40
CA VAL A 92 4.14 4.86 11.11
C VAL A 92 2.92 4.69 10.20
N THR A 93 3.11 4.03 9.08
CA THR A 93 2.08 3.60 8.12
C THR A 93 1.59 2.18 8.40
N VAL A 94 0.53 1.75 7.70
CA VAL A 94 0.01 0.37 7.75
C VAL A 94 1.08 -0.67 7.44
N ILE A 95 1.90 -0.41 6.40
CA ILE A 95 2.98 -1.34 5.99
C ILE A 95 4.02 -1.46 7.10
N SER A 96 4.45 -0.32 7.63
CA SER A 96 5.47 -0.26 8.68
C SER A 96 4.97 -0.66 10.07
N SER A 97 3.69 -0.91 10.26
CA SER A 97 3.10 -1.21 11.59
C SER A 97 3.72 -2.43 12.27
N ASN A 98 4.21 -3.40 11.51
CA ASN A 98 4.81 -4.64 12.02
C ASN A 98 6.28 -4.50 12.47
N PHE A 99 6.89 -3.32 12.34
CA PHE A 99 8.33 -3.17 12.52
C PHE A 99 8.79 -3.52 13.93
N ILE A 100 7.99 -3.25 14.97
CA ILE A 100 8.33 -3.62 16.35
C ILE A 100 8.54 -5.12 16.45
N SER A 101 7.67 -5.90 15.83
CA SER A 101 7.74 -7.37 15.86
C SER A 101 8.92 -7.90 15.06
N LEU A 102 9.17 -7.34 13.87
CA LEU A 102 10.31 -7.72 13.04
C LEU A 102 11.63 -7.34 13.71
N MET A 103 11.72 -6.14 14.27
CA MET A 103 12.89 -5.68 15.00
C MET A 103 13.14 -6.55 16.24
N LEU A 104 12.08 -6.98 16.92
CA LEU A 104 12.19 -7.93 18.04
C LEU A 104 12.82 -9.26 17.58
N ILE A 105 12.32 -9.88 16.50
CA ILE A 105 12.85 -11.14 15.97
C ILE A 105 14.30 -10.99 15.49
N LEU A 106 14.59 -9.95 14.69
CA LEU A 106 15.91 -9.75 14.11
C LEU A 106 16.98 -9.40 15.16
N THR A 107 16.62 -8.59 16.16
CA THR A 107 17.52 -8.33 17.30
C THR A 107 17.73 -9.59 18.13
N MET A 108 16.68 -10.40 18.27
CA MET A 108 16.74 -11.67 19.01
C MET A 108 17.72 -12.65 18.36
N GLU A 109 17.74 -12.76 17.03
CA GLU A 109 18.68 -13.59 16.28
C GLU A 109 20.14 -13.25 16.64
N ILE A 110 20.51 -11.97 16.57
CA ILE A 110 21.82 -11.46 16.97
C ILE A 110 22.16 -11.88 18.41
N ASN A 111 21.20 -11.69 19.31
CA ASN A 111 21.39 -11.97 20.73
C ASN A 111 21.55 -13.47 21.02
N ILE A 112 20.79 -14.35 20.35
CA ILE A 112 20.88 -15.81 20.53
C ILE A 112 22.26 -16.28 20.12
N HIS A 113 22.73 -15.88 18.94
CA HIS A 113 24.06 -16.26 18.44
C HIS A 113 25.16 -15.81 19.41
N TYR A 114 25.08 -14.59 19.93
CA TYR A 114 26.03 -14.08 20.90
C TYR A 114 26.02 -14.89 22.21
N VAL A 115 24.84 -15.10 22.79
CA VAL A 115 24.67 -15.84 24.06
C VAL A 115 25.16 -17.27 23.91
N GLU A 116 24.76 -17.94 22.83
CA GLU A 116 25.14 -19.33 22.59
C GLU A 116 26.66 -19.46 22.45
N ARG A 117 27.30 -18.56 21.70
CA ARG A 117 28.76 -18.57 21.58
C ARG A 117 29.46 -18.28 22.89
N TYR A 118 28.92 -17.37 23.71
CA TYR A 118 29.46 -17.11 25.04
C TYR A 118 29.39 -18.37 25.92
N LYS A 119 28.23 -19.05 25.94
CA LYS A 119 28.05 -20.29 26.72
C LYS A 119 29.04 -21.38 26.27
N GLN A 120 29.23 -21.57 24.96
CA GLN A 120 30.21 -22.51 24.42
C GLN A 120 31.64 -22.21 24.92
N LEU A 121 32.04 -20.94 24.91
CA LEU A 121 33.37 -20.53 25.38
C LEU A 121 33.50 -20.64 26.91
N GLN A 122 32.41 -20.47 27.66
CA GLN A 122 32.38 -20.69 29.10
C GLN A 122 32.57 -22.17 29.44
N ASP A 123 31.97 -23.07 28.66
CA ASP A 123 32.12 -24.52 28.81
C ASP A 123 33.52 -25.00 28.35
N GLU A 124 34.06 -24.45 27.26
CA GLU A 124 35.42 -24.76 26.75
C GLU A 124 36.53 -24.24 27.69
N PHE A 125 36.32 -23.06 28.31
CA PHE A 125 37.32 -22.40 29.15
C PHE A 125 36.78 -22.01 30.55
N PRO A 126 36.41 -23.00 31.40
CA PRO A 126 35.69 -22.77 32.66
C PRO A 126 36.46 -21.96 33.72
N LYS A 127 37.79 -21.84 33.59
CA LYS A 127 38.66 -21.10 34.53
C LYS A 127 38.93 -19.65 34.11
N LYS A 128 38.48 -19.23 32.92
CA LYS A 128 38.72 -17.85 32.42
C LYS A 128 37.69 -16.89 33.01
N LYS A 129 38.10 -15.64 33.22
CA LYS A 129 37.23 -14.56 33.71
C LYS A 129 36.22 -14.15 32.64
N GLU A 130 35.06 -13.67 33.08
CA GLU A 130 33.93 -13.28 32.21
C GLU A 130 34.31 -12.18 31.23
N ASN A 131 35.15 -11.21 31.63
CA ASN A 131 35.64 -10.15 30.74
C ASN A 131 36.41 -10.72 29.53
N TYR A 132 37.24 -11.73 29.77
CA TYR A 132 38.01 -12.37 28.71
C TYR A 132 37.10 -13.19 27.80
N LEU A 133 36.14 -13.92 28.38
CA LEU A 133 35.17 -14.70 27.61
C LEU A 133 34.27 -13.80 26.75
N ALA A 134 33.80 -12.68 27.29
CA ALA A 134 32.98 -11.70 26.57
C ALA A 134 33.78 -11.03 25.44
N TYR A 135 35.03 -10.61 25.70
CA TYR A 135 35.93 -10.10 24.68
C TYR A 135 36.13 -11.12 23.55
N LEU A 136 36.48 -12.36 23.91
CA LEU A 136 36.71 -13.44 22.95
C LEU A 136 35.44 -13.74 22.13
N THR A 137 34.27 -13.77 22.79
CA THR A 137 32.97 -13.95 22.14
C THR A 137 32.73 -12.87 21.11
N THR A 138 32.81 -11.59 21.52
CA THR A 138 32.61 -10.44 20.62
C THR A 138 33.56 -10.52 19.43
N THR A 139 34.86 -10.75 19.64
CA THR A 139 35.83 -10.83 18.53
C THR A 139 35.55 -11.98 17.55
N LYS A 140 35.05 -13.12 18.04
CA LYS A 140 34.78 -14.28 17.19
C LYS A 140 33.47 -14.15 16.40
N ILE A 141 32.46 -13.51 16.98
CA ILE A 141 31.11 -13.49 16.41
C ILE A 141 30.73 -12.18 15.71
N PHE A 142 31.48 -11.09 15.96
CA PHE A 142 31.19 -9.80 15.37
C PHE A 142 31.16 -9.85 13.84
N THR A 143 32.18 -10.44 13.19
CA THR A 143 32.25 -10.50 11.73
C THR A 143 31.10 -11.31 11.10
N PRO A 144 30.78 -12.54 11.57
CA PRO A 144 29.60 -13.27 11.09
C PRO A 144 28.28 -12.49 11.25
N ILE A 145 28.06 -11.89 12.43
CA ILE A 145 26.85 -11.12 12.70
C ILE A 145 26.78 -9.86 11.84
N LEU A 146 27.91 -9.17 11.65
CA LEU A 146 27.98 -7.99 10.80
C LEU A 146 27.57 -8.34 9.37
N TYR A 147 28.05 -9.45 8.81
CA TYR A 147 27.64 -9.89 7.47
C TYR A 147 26.16 -10.23 7.41
N ALA A 148 25.61 -10.94 8.40
CA ALA A 148 24.17 -11.25 8.47
C ALA A 148 23.30 -9.99 8.55
N VAL A 149 23.74 -8.99 9.33
CA VAL A 149 23.05 -7.69 9.41
C VAL A 149 23.17 -6.93 8.10
N LEU A 150 24.35 -6.90 7.47
CA LEU A 150 24.57 -6.19 6.21
C LEU A 150 23.75 -6.77 5.07
N THR A 151 23.65 -8.09 4.94
CA THR A 151 22.81 -8.73 3.91
C THR A 151 21.34 -8.41 4.11
N THR A 152 20.87 -8.40 5.36
CA THR A 152 19.49 -8.01 5.71
C THR A 152 19.23 -6.53 5.45
N VAL A 153 20.21 -5.67 5.77
CA VAL A 153 20.17 -4.23 5.46
C VAL A 153 20.08 -4.00 3.95
N LEU A 154 20.87 -4.71 3.14
CA LEU A 154 20.80 -4.61 1.68
C LEU A 154 19.43 -5.04 1.14
N ALA A 155 18.81 -6.07 1.74
CA ALA A 155 17.46 -6.47 1.38
C ALA A 155 16.43 -5.35 1.67
N PHE A 156 16.48 -4.69 2.83
CA PHE A 156 15.59 -3.56 3.14
C PHE A 156 15.91 -2.29 2.33
N LEU A 157 17.18 -2.02 2.05
CA LEU A 157 17.59 -0.89 1.19
C LEU A 157 17.04 -1.04 -0.24
N SER A 158 16.83 -2.27 -0.72
CA SER A 158 16.21 -2.49 -2.03
C SER A 158 14.81 -1.88 -2.15
N PHE A 159 14.10 -1.68 -1.02
CA PHE A 159 12.76 -1.10 -1.01
C PHE A 159 12.76 0.40 -1.32
N ILE A 160 13.90 1.08 -1.20
CA ILE A 160 14.03 2.50 -1.52
C ILE A 160 13.86 2.76 -3.02
N PHE A 161 14.14 1.76 -3.86
CA PHE A 161 13.93 1.84 -5.31
C PHE A 161 12.48 1.58 -5.73
N CYS A 162 11.55 1.42 -4.79
CA CYS A 162 10.13 1.28 -5.06
C CYS A 162 9.46 2.66 -5.26
N ASP A 163 8.44 2.76 -6.12
CA ASP A 163 7.63 3.98 -6.30
C ASP A 163 6.54 4.17 -5.22
N ILE A 164 6.53 3.34 -4.18
CA ILE A 164 5.51 3.34 -3.13
C ILE A 164 6.10 3.89 -1.83
N LYS A 165 5.81 5.16 -1.52
CA LYS A 165 6.38 5.86 -0.37
C LYS A 165 6.27 5.11 0.97
N PRO A 166 5.12 4.53 1.36
CA PRO A 166 5.04 3.71 2.58
C PRO A 166 6.02 2.53 2.63
N VAL A 167 6.39 1.95 1.48
CA VAL A 167 7.37 0.85 1.38
C VAL A 167 8.79 1.38 1.50
N ILE A 168 9.10 2.52 0.87
CA ILE A 168 10.38 3.22 1.00
C ILE A 168 10.65 3.57 2.48
N ASP A 169 9.66 4.18 3.13
CA ASP A 169 9.77 4.61 4.52
C ASP A 169 10.01 3.41 5.45
N PHE A 170 9.33 2.28 5.19
CA PHE A 170 9.54 1.03 5.90
C PHE A 170 10.96 0.46 5.70
N GLY A 171 11.49 0.52 4.48
CA GLY A 171 12.86 0.10 4.16
C GLY A 171 13.89 0.86 4.99
N TRP A 172 13.83 2.20 4.98
CA TRP A 172 14.71 3.03 5.80
C TRP A 172 14.60 2.74 7.29
N MET A 173 13.37 2.60 7.79
CA MET A 173 13.10 2.33 9.19
C MET A 173 13.75 1.02 9.64
N MET A 174 13.63 -0.06 8.85
CA MET A 174 14.25 -1.34 9.16
C MET A 174 15.77 -1.31 9.05
N THR A 175 16.32 -0.62 8.04
CA THR A 175 17.78 -0.43 7.91
C THR A 175 18.36 0.25 9.15
N LEU A 176 17.78 1.37 9.60
CA LEU A 176 18.23 2.07 10.80
C LEU A 176 18.05 1.22 12.06
N GLY A 177 16.89 0.56 12.19
CA GLY A 177 16.60 -0.33 13.30
C GLY A 177 17.64 -1.44 13.42
N LEU A 178 18.05 -2.07 12.32
CA LEU A 178 19.05 -3.13 12.33
C LEU A 178 20.44 -2.67 12.78
N PHE A 179 20.87 -1.47 12.36
CA PHE A 179 22.12 -0.90 12.86
C PHE A 179 22.03 -0.62 14.36
N ILE A 180 20.93 -0.03 14.83
CA ILE A 180 20.69 0.18 16.27
C ILE A 180 20.76 -1.15 17.02
N SER A 181 20.05 -2.18 16.54
CA SER A 181 20.05 -3.52 17.13
C SER A 181 21.44 -4.15 17.18
N LEU A 182 22.25 -4.01 16.13
CA LEU A 182 23.63 -4.49 16.11
C LEU A 182 24.46 -3.83 17.21
N PHE A 183 24.46 -2.51 17.30
CA PHE A 183 25.25 -1.78 18.30
C PHE A 183 24.76 -2.04 19.72
N VAL A 184 23.44 -2.00 19.95
CA VAL A 184 22.85 -2.28 21.26
C VAL A 184 23.19 -3.69 21.72
N SER A 185 23.06 -4.69 20.85
CA SER A 185 23.36 -6.08 21.20
C SER A 185 24.84 -6.27 21.51
N MET A 186 25.73 -5.71 20.69
CA MET A 186 27.19 -5.83 20.86
C MET A 186 27.75 -5.07 22.06
N ILE A 187 27.00 -4.10 22.61
CA ILE A 187 27.40 -3.34 23.81
C ILE A 187 26.72 -3.89 25.05
N LEU A 188 25.40 -4.07 25.02
CA LEU A 188 24.60 -4.39 26.19
C LEU A 188 24.81 -5.82 26.66
N LEU A 189 24.83 -6.81 25.76
CA LEU A 189 25.01 -8.21 26.14
C LEU A 189 26.33 -8.47 26.88
N PRO A 190 27.52 -8.10 26.35
CA PRO A 190 28.76 -8.31 27.08
C PRO A 190 28.74 -7.62 28.44
N TYR A 191 28.20 -6.40 28.52
CA TYR A 191 28.07 -5.68 29.79
C TYR A 191 27.22 -6.44 30.82
N LEU A 192 26.03 -6.92 30.44
CA LEU A 192 25.16 -7.68 31.32
C LEU A 192 25.82 -8.98 31.79
N ILE A 193 26.46 -9.70 30.87
CA ILE A 193 27.12 -10.97 31.17
C ILE A 193 28.31 -10.75 32.12
N ILE A 194 29.16 -9.74 31.88
CA ILE A 194 30.28 -9.39 32.76
C ILE A 194 29.79 -9.00 34.16
N LYS A 195 28.71 -8.22 34.25
CA LYS A 195 28.18 -7.69 35.50
C LYS A 195 27.51 -8.76 36.35
N PHE A 196 26.67 -9.59 35.75
CA PHE A 196 25.83 -10.55 36.47
C PHE A 196 26.38 -11.97 36.48
N LYS A 197 27.43 -12.24 35.69
CA LYS A 197 28.18 -13.50 35.68
C LYS A 197 27.29 -14.74 35.69
N PRO A 198 26.35 -14.86 34.72
CA PRO A 198 25.52 -16.05 34.62
C PRO A 198 26.43 -17.27 34.43
N LYS A 199 26.10 -18.36 35.12
CA LYS A 199 26.72 -19.65 34.83
C LYS A 199 26.10 -20.20 33.56
N ALA A 200 26.90 -20.80 32.69
CA ALA A 200 26.37 -21.66 31.66
C ALA A 200 25.59 -22.76 32.37
N THR A 201 24.29 -22.86 32.08
CA THR A 201 23.63 -24.17 32.15
C THR A 201 24.45 -25.08 31.26
N PRO A 202 24.90 -26.27 31.73
CA PRO A 202 25.71 -27.15 30.91
C PRO A 202 25.02 -27.27 29.56
N ILE A 203 25.69 -26.85 28.48
CA ILE A 203 25.22 -27.16 27.15
C ILE A 203 25.14 -28.67 27.17
N HIS A 204 23.93 -29.23 27.07
CA HIS A 204 23.78 -30.67 26.92
C HIS A 204 24.73 -31.03 25.79
N GLU A 205 25.78 -31.83 26.07
CA GLU A 205 26.55 -32.49 25.01
C GLU A 205 25.53 -32.92 23.99
N SER A 206 25.64 -32.40 22.76
CA SER A 206 24.65 -32.63 21.74
C SER A 206 24.57 -34.14 21.56
N LYS A 207 23.63 -34.79 22.25
CA LYS A 207 23.16 -36.10 21.84
C LYS A 207 22.78 -35.87 20.41
N ASP A 208 23.44 -36.58 19.50
CA ASP A 208 23.23 -36.42 18.08
C ASP A 208 21.73 -36.28 17.82
N SER A 209 21.34 -35.11 17.32
CA SER A 209 19.93 -34.84 17.11
C SER A 209 19.47 -35.84 16.07
N LYS A 210 18.70 -36.85 16.49
CA LYS A 210 18.20 -37.90 15.59
C LYS A 210 17.52 -37.33 14.35
N LEU A 211 16.88 -36.16 14.48
CA LEU A 211 16.31 -35.42 13.36
C LEU A 211 17.38 -34.84 12.45
N ALA A 212 18.41 -34.19 13.00
CA ALA A 212 19.52 -33.66 12.20
C ALA A 212 20.28 -34.77 11.48
N GLU A 213 20.54 -35.90 12.15
CA GLU A 213 21.15 -37.09 11.53
C GLU A 213 20.28 -37.67 10.43
N LEU A 214 18.96 -37.75 10.64
CA LEU A 214 18.01 -38.20 9.62
C LEU A 214 18.09 -37.31 8.38
N PHE A 215 18.00 -35.99 8.55
CA PHE A 215 18.08 -35.04 7.42
C PHE A 215 19.44 -35.08 6.73
N ALA A 216 20.53 -35.17 7.49
CA ALA A 216 21.88 -35.30 6.94
C ALA A 216 22.04 -36.61 6.14
N SER A 217 21.55 -37.73 6.67
CA SER A 217 21.58 -39.03 6.01
C SER A 217 20.78 -39.00 4.71
N ILE A 218 19.59 -38.39 4.70
CA ILE A 218 18.80 -38.22 3.47
C ILE A 218 19.54 -37.34 2.46
N ALA A 219 20.09 -36.21 2.90
CA ALA A 219 20.81 -35.28 2.02
C ALA A 219 22.04 -35.92 1.36
N ILE A 220 22.79 -36.73 2.10
CA ILE A 220 24.03 -37.37 1.63
C ILE A 220 23.72 -38.63 0.81
N ASN A 221 22.87 -39.52 1.33
CA ASN A 221 22.65 -40.85 0.74
C ASN A 221 21.62 -40.83 -0.39
N GLN A 222 20.68 -39.87 -0.39
CA GLN A 222 19.58 -39.78 -1.36
C GLN A 222 19.63 -38.49 -2.18
N LYS A 223 20.84 -38.04 -2.56
CA LYS A 223 21.07 -36.77 -3.29
C LYS A 223 20.21 -36.58 -4.53
N PHE A 224 19.97 -37.65 -5.30
CA PHE A 224 19.14 -37.56 -6.52
C PHE A 224 17.68 -37.26 -6.19
N LEU A 225 17.11 -37.91 -5.16
CA LEU A 225 15.75 -37.63 -4.71
C LEU A 225 15.61 -36.20 -4.21
N VAL A 226 16.59 -35.70 -3.43
CA VAL A 226 16.59 -34.32 -2.92
C VAL A 226 16.65 -33.31 -4.06
N LEU A 227 17.53 -33.52 -5.04
CA LEU A 227 17.64 -32.63 -6.21
C LEU A 227 16.38 -32.69 -7.09
N ALA A 228 15.84 -33.89 -7.36
CA ALA A 228 14.63 -34.04 -8.13
C ALA A 228 13.45 -33.34 -7.46
N PHE A 229 13.26 -33.55 -6.16
CA PHE A 229 12.18 -32.90 -5.40
C PHE A 229 12.34 -31.38 -5.36
N SER A 230 13.57 -30.87 -5.11
CA SER A 230 13.84 -29.43 -5.12
C SER A 230 13.59 -28.80 -6.50
N THR A 231 13.95 -29.52 -7.57
CA THR A 231 13.70 -29.08 -8.95
C THR A 231 12.21 -29.04 -9.28
N ILE A 232 11.44 -30.04 -8.82
CA ILE A 232 9.98 -30.04 -8.97
C ILE A 232 9.36 -28.85 -8.24
N ILE A 233 9.77 -28.57 -7.00
CA ILE A 233 9.31 -27.39 -6.25
C ILE A 233 9.67 -26.10 -6.97
N LEU A 234 10.88 -26.01 -7.54
CA LEU A 234 11.32 -24.84 -8.30
C LEU A 234 10.44 -24.63 -9.54
N ILE A 235 10.19 -25.68 -10.33
CA ILE A 235 9.32 -25.61 -11.51
C ILE A 235 7.90 -25.21 -11.12
N LEU A 236 7.34 -25.79 -10.06
CA LEU A 236 6.02 -25.43 -9.54
C LEU A 236 5.98 -23.98 -9.06
N SER A 237 7.04 -23.48 -8.43
CA SER A 237 7.14 -22.09 -7.98
C SER A 237 7.21 -21.12 -9.16
N ILE A 238 8.01 -21.45 -10.19
CA ILE A 238 8.09 -20.67 -11.44
C ILE A 238 6.73 -20.65 -12.14
N TYR A 239 6.06 -21.80 -12.23
CA TYR A 239 4.72 -21.89 -12.78
C TYR A 239 3.69 -21.11 -11.96
N GLY A 240 3.80 -21.10 -10.64
CA GLY A 240 2.96 -20.29 -9.76
C GLY A 240 3.17 -18.79 -10.00
N MET A 241 4.43 -18.36 -10.19
CA MET A 241 4.76 -16.95 -10.46
C MET A 241 4.12 -16.44 -11.75
N THR A 242 4.01 -17.26 -12.81
CA THR A 242 3.36 -16.81 -14.07
C THR A 242 1.85 -16.61 -13.95
N ARG A 243 1.23 -17.10 -12.87
CA ARG A 243 -0.21 -16.92 -12.60
C ARG A 243 -0.52 -15.74 -11.68
N LEU A 244 0.49 -15.00 -11.21
CA LEU A 244 0.29 -13.83 -10.36
C LEU A 244 -0.39 -12.71 -11.15
N LYS A 245 -1.56 -12.27 -10.68
CA LYS A 245 -2.24 -11.06 -11.15
C LYS A 245 -1.84 -9.90 -10.24
N VAL A 246 -1.25 -8.85 -10.83
CA VAL A 246 -0.91 -7.63 -10.10
C VAL A 246 -2.09 -6.68 -10.19
N GLU A 247 -2.92 -6.67 -9.15
CA GLU A 247 -4.02 -5.72 -8.99
C GLU A 247 -3.94 -5.06 -7.62
N ASN A 248 -4.13 -3.74 -7.57
CA ASN A 248 -4.03 -2.96 -6.35
C ASN A 248 -5.39 -2.37 -5.97
N SER A 249 -6.31 -3.26 -5.61
CA SER A 249 -7.66 -2.93 -5.19
C SER A 249 -7.68 -2.61 -3.70
N PHE A 250 -8.01 -1.36 -3.36
CA PHE A 250 -7.95 -0.87 -1.98
C PHE A 250 -9.01 -1.54 -1.11
N ILE A 251 -10.17 -1.86 -1.69
CA ILE A 251 -11.25 -2.58 -0.99
C ILE A 251 -10.80 -3.96 -0.51
N ASN A 252 -9.92 -4.64 -1.26
CA ASN A 252 -9.45 -5.98 -0.93
C ASN A 252 -8.42 -6.01 0.21
N TYR A 253 -7.95 -4.86 0.70
CA TYR A 253 -7.07 -4.80 1.88
C TYR A 253 -7.81 -5.13 3.17
N PHE A 254 -9.13 -4.98 3.17
CA PHE A 254 -9.97 -5.18 4.35
C PHE A 254 -10.66 -6.55 4.30
N ASP A 255 -10.74 -7.22 5.46
CA ASP A 255 -11.50 -8.46 5.57
C ASP A 255 -12.97 -8.22 5.19
N LYS A 256 -13.58 -9.19 4.48
CA LYS A 256 -14.95 -9.10 3.97
C LYS A 256 -16.02 -8.88 5.05
N LYS A 257 -15.69 -9.19 6.31
CA LYS A 257 -16.57 -9.01 7.47
C LYS A 257 -16.51 -7.61 8.06
N THR A 258 -15.56 -6.77 7.66
CA THR A 258 -15.42 -5.41 8.18
C THR A 258 -16.52 -4.48 7.63
N GLU A 259 -16.93 -3.51 8.45
CA GLU A 259 -17.90 -2.48 8.03
C GLU A 259 -17.36 -1.65 6.85
N ILE A 260 -16.04 -1.40 6.82
CA ILE A 260 -15.37 -0.70 5.71
C ILE A 260 -15.57 -1.45 4.40
N TYR A 261 -15.28 -2.77 4.38
CA TYR A 261 -15.45 -3.57 3.18
C TYR A 261 -16.90 -3.56 2.71
N GLN A 262 -17.85 -3.80 3.62
CA GLN A 262 -19.27 -3.88 3.30
C GLN A 262 -19.82 -2.54 2.80
N GLY A 263 -19.49 -1.44 3.48
CA GLY A 263 -19.91 -0.10 3.11
C GLY A 263 -19.31 0.36 1.78
N MET A 264 -17.99 0.16 1.58
CA MET A 264 -17.36 0.51 0.32
C MET A 264 -17.88 -0.34 -0.83
N LYS A 265 -18.05 -1.65 -0.64
CA LYS A 265 -18.57 -2.54 -1.69
C LYS A 265 -19.96 -2.14 -2.13
N LEU A 266 -20.84 -1.81 -1.17
CA LEU A 266 -22.19 -1.36 -1.46
C LEU A 266 -22.18 -0.06 -2.27
N ILE A 267 -21.37 0.93 -1.88
CA ILE A 267 -21.23 2.18 -2.61
C ILE A 267 -20.67 1.94 -4.01
N ASP A 268 -19.64 1.12 -4.11
CA ASP A 268 -18.98 0.79 -5.38
C ASP A 268 -19.94 0.12 -6.36
N GLU A 269 -20.73 -0.85 -5.92
CA GLU A 269 -21.68 -1.58 -6.77
C GLU A 269 -22.98 -0.82 -7.04
N LYS A 270 -23.48 -0.03 -6.08
CA LYS A 270 -24.80 0.63 -6.19
C LYS A 270 -24.74 2.09 -6.62
N LEU A 271 -23.63 2.79 -6.38
CA LEU A 271 -23.47 4.21 -6.69
C LEU A 271 -22.47 4.46 -7.84
N GLY A 272 -22.16 3.41 -8.61
CA GLY A 272 -21.42 3.52 -9.86
C GLY A 272 -19.92 3.69 -9.68
N GLY A 273 -19.30 2.99 -8.75
CA GLY A 273 -17.85 2.94 -8.57
C GLY A 273 -17.28 3.93 -7.54
N THR A 274 -16.08 3.62 -7.06
CA THR A 274 -15.35 4.36 -6.02
C THR A 274 -14.01 4.91 -6.49
N THR A 275 -13.41 4.35 -7.53
CA THR A 275 -12.09 4.77 -8.01
C THR A 275 -12.23 5.72 -9.19
N PRO A 276 -11.84 7.01 -9.07
CA PRO A 276 -11.96 7.95 -10.18
C PRO A 276 -10.92 7.66 -11.28
N LEU A 277 -11.33 7.83 -12.54
CA LEU A 277 -10.47 7.90 -13.72
C LEU A 277 -10.92 9.09 -14.57
N GLU A 278 -9.97 9.84 -15.11
CA GLU A 278 -10.26 10.95 -16.03
C GLU A 278 -9.63 10.67 -17.39
N ILE A 279 -10.42 10.91 -18.43
CA ILE A 279 -9.96 10.87 -19.82
C ILE A 279 -10.06 12.29 -20.38
N ILE A 280 -8.94 12.81 -20.87
CA ILE A 280 -8.85 14.14 -21.46
C ILE A 280 -8.77 13.96 -22.98
N LEU A 281 -9.80 14.42 -23.67
CA LEU A 281 -9.83 14.52 -25.13
C LEU A 281 -9.28 15.89 -25.52
N LYS A 282 -8.10 15.90 -26.14
CA LYS A 282 -7.48 17.12 -26.64
C LYS A 282 -7.74 17.27 -28.14
N PHE A 283 -8.40 18.35 -28.52
CA PHE A 283 -8.65 18.64 -29.92
C PHE A 283 -7.47 19.43 -30.50
N LYS A 284 -7.13 19.16 -31.76
CA LYS A 284 -6.15 19.98 -32.46
C LYS A 284 -6.72 21.37 -32.66
N ASP A 285 -5.91 22.39 -32.38
CA ASP A 285 -6.22 23.75 -32.80
C ASP A 285 -6.28 23.74 -34.33
N SER A 286 -7.42 24.18 -34.85
CA SER A 286 -7.52 24.46 -36.27
C SER A 286 -6.48 25.51 -36.60
N GLU A 287 -5.40 25.12 -37.30
CA GLU A 287 -4.55 26.08 -37.99
C GLU A 287 -5.47 27.00 -38.78
N ASN A 288 -5.47 28.29 -38.44
CA ASN A 288 -6.19 29.32 -39.16
C ASN A 288 -5.75 29.31 -40.63
N LYS A 289 -6.40 28.48 -41.46
CA LYS A 289 -6.46 28.73 -42.90
C LYS A 289 -7.33 29.95 -43.07
N ASN A 290 -6.66 31.09 -43.23
CA ASN A 290 -7.16 32.37 -43.76
C ASN A 290 -8.51 32.26 -44.51
N SER A 291 -9.63 32.29 -43.79
CA SER A 291 -10.94 32.64 -44.36
C SER A 291 -11.28 34.02 -43.84
N LYS A 292 -10.64 35.02 -44.46
CA LYS A 292 -10.76 36.43 -44.08
C LYS A 292 -12.00 37.12 -44.66
N ASN A 293 -13.01 36.37 -45.16
CA ASN A 293 -13.94 36.95 -46.12
C ASN A 293 -15.45 36.94 -45.81
N ASP A 294 -15.96 36.37 -44.71
CA ASP A 294 -17.44 36.34 -44.51
C ASP A 294 -17.96 36.86 -43.14
N ASP A 295 -17.11 37.34 -42.23
CA ASP A 295 -17.51 37.68 -40.84
C ASP A 295 -17.73 39.19 -40.58
N ASP A 296 -18.35 39.92 -41.52
CA ASP A 296 -18.65 41.36 -41.35
C ASP A 296 -20.08 41.65 -40.82
N PHE A 297 -20.84 40.62 -40.41
CA PHE A 297 -22.26 40.81 -40.05
C PHE A 297 -22.54 41.03 -38.54
N PHE A 298 -21.58 40.84 -37.64
CA PHE A 298 -21.81 40.99 -36.18
C PHE A 298 -20.63 41.62 -35.41
N GLN A 299 -20.03 42.70 -35.93
CA GLN A 299 -19.09 43.52 -35.15
C GLN A 299 -19.84 44.49 -34.24
N GLY A 300 -20.34 44.00 -33.11
CA GLY A 300 -20.90 44.83 -32.07
C GLY A 300 -21.10 44.09 -30.75
N SER A 301 -20.28 44.41 -29.75
CA SER A 301 -20.22 43.94 -28.34
C SER A 301 -19.40 42.67 -28.05
N ASP A 302 -18.43 42.82 -27.13
CA ASP A 302 -17.59 41.84 -26.43
C ASP A 302 -17.18 40.57 -27.20
N SER A 303 -16.12 40.70 -28.00
CA SER A 303 -15.62 39.71 -28.95
C SER A 303 -15.07 38.39 -28.37
N ASN A 304 -14.86 38.29 -27.05
CA ASN A 304 -14.40 37.05 -26.42
C ASN A 304 -15.56 36.10 -26.06
N GLU A 305 -16.73 36.62 -25.66
CA GLU A 305 -17.85 35.80 -25.19
C GLU A 305 -18.50 34.98 -26.34
N TYR A 306 -18.52 35.55 -27.54
CA TYR A 306 -19.02 34.85 -28.74
C TYR A 306 -17.99 33.87 -29.32
N LYS A 307 -16.68 34.10 -29.12
CA LYS A 307 -15.63 33.21 -29.65
C LYS A 307 -15.68 31.82 -29.02
N ASP A 308 -15.94 31.78 -27.71
CA ASP A 308 -16.09 30.53 -26.95
C ASP A 308 -17.31 29.71 -27.38
N SER A 309 -18.35 30.39 -27.84
CA SER A 309 -19.60 29.78 -28.30
C SER A 309 -19.40 28.86 -29.51
N TYR A 310 -18.42 29.15 -30.37
CA TYR A 310 -18.08 28.33 -31.53
C TYR A 310 -17.37 27.02 -31.17
N TRP A 311 -17.04 26.80 -29.89
CA TRP A 311 -16.38 25.58 -29.47
C TRP A 311 -17.28 24.34 -29.61
N PHE A 312 -18.60 24.50 -29.44
CA PHE A 312 -19.60 23.43 -29.41
C PHE A 312 -19.99 22.89 -30.80
N THR A 313 -19.01 22.48 -31.59
CA THR A 313 -19.22 21.88 -32.92
C THR A 313 -19.76 20.45 -32.83
N ASN A 314 -20.52 20.03 -33.85
CA ASN A 314 -20.97 18.63 -33.97
C ASN A 314 -19.81 17.63 -33.90
N PHE A 315 -18.63 17.96 -34.46
CA PHE A 315 -17.45 17.10 -34.41
C PHE A 315 -16.97 16.85 -32.97
N ARG A 316 -16.70 17.91 -32.21
CA ARG A 316 -16.20 17.77 -30.82
C ARG A 316 -17.24 17.12 -29.92
N VAL A 317 -18.49 17.57 -30.02
CA VAL A 317 -19.58 17.03 -29.20
C VAL A 317 -19.83 15.56 -29.51
N ASN A 318 -19.89 15.15 -30.79
CA ASN A 318 -20.05 13.73 -31.13
C ASN A 318 -18.90 12.87 -30.63
N ASN A 319 -17.65 13.35 -30.67
CA ASN A 319 -16.52 12.62 -30.10
C ASN A 319 -16.69 12.42 -28.59
N ILE A 320 -17.11 13.46 -27.85
CA ILE A 320 -17.41 13.35 -26.41
C ILE A 320 -18.54 12.34 -26.16
N VAL A 321 -19.62 12.37 -26.95
CA VAL A 321 -20.76 11.45 -26.82
C VAL A 321 -20.33 10.00 -27.09
N ASN A 322 -19.56 9.78 -28.16
CA ASN A 322 -19.12 8.44 -28.56
C ASN A 322 -18.21 7.82 -27.50
N VAL A 323 -17.24 8.59 -26.99
CA VAL A 323 -16.36 8.14 -25.92
C VAL A 323 -17.14 7.88 -24.63
N HIS A 324 -18.05 8.79 -24.25
CA HIS A 324 -18.90 8.61 -23.07
C HIS A 324 -19.69 7.29 -23.12
N LYS A 325 -20.38 7.03 -24.24
CA LYS A 325 -21.18 5.82 -24.42
C LYS A 325 -20.35 4.54 -24.48
N TYR A 326 -19.17 4.60 -25.11
CA TYR A 326 -18.24 3.49 -25.12
C TYR A 326 -17.80 3.13 -23.70
N LEU A 327 -17.39 4.12 -22.90
CA LEU A 327 -16.97 3.89 -21.52
C LEU A 327 -18.11 3.34 -20.65
N GLU A 328 -19.33 3.87 -20.80
CA GLU A 328 -20.50 3.37 -20.08
C GLU A 328 -20.87 1.92 -20.46
N SER A 329 -20.43 1.43 -21.62
CA SER A 329 -20.65 0.05 -22.04
C SER A 329 -19.69 -0.98 -21.40
N LEU A 330 -18.60 -0.52 -20.78
CA LEU A 330 -17.60 -1.40 -20.17
C LEU A 330 -18.07 -1.85 -18.77
N PRO A 331 -18.12 -3.17 -18.48
CA PRO A 331 -18.64 -3.69 -17.21
C PRO A 331 -17.77 -3.34 -15.99
N GLU A 332 -16.51 -2.96 -16.21
CA GLU A 332 -15.60 -2.49 -15.17
C GLU A 332 -15.83 -1.01 -14.80
N ILE A 333 -16.55 -0.27 -15.65
CA ILE A 333 -16.83 1.15 -15.48
C ILE A 333 -18.23 1.31 -14.88
N GLY A 334 -18.31 2.11 -13.82
CA GLY A 334 -19.56 2.52 -13.21
C GLY A 334 -20.08 3.81 -13.83
N LYS A 335 -20.15 4.88 -13.04
CA LYS A 335 -20.73 6.14 -13.47
C LYS A 335 -19.75 6.91 -14.37
N VAL A 336 -20.22 7.34 -15.54
CA VAL A 336 -19.53 8.25 -16.45
C VAL A 336 -20.22 9.62 -16.42
N LEU A 337 -19.43 10.68 -16.35
CA LEU A 337 -19.84 12.08 -16.39
C LEU A 337 -18.98 12.84 -17.40
N SER A 338 -19.64 13.57 -18.29
CA SER A 338 -18.98 14.48 -19.22
C SER A 338 -19.93 15.60 -19.62
N PHE A 339 -19.49 16.46 -20.54
CA PHE A 339 -20.38 17.46 -21.15
C PHE A 339 -21.67 16.83 -21.71
N TYR A 340 -21.62 15.58 -22.18
CA TYR A 340 -22.79 14.85 -22.65
C TYR A 340 -23.87 14.65 -21.56
N SER A 341 -23.48 14.51 -20.28
CA SER A 341 -24.44 14.38 -19.18
C SER A 341 -25.27 15.65 -18.98
N ILE A 342 -24.68 16.82 -19.24
CA ILE A 342 -25.37 18.12 -19.20
C ILE A 342 -26.30 18.24 -20.40
N LEU A 343 -25.81 17.85 -21.58
CA LEU A 343 -26.62 17.84 -22.80
C LEU A 343 -27.85 16.94 -22.64
N GLN A 344 -27.72 15.73 -22.09
CA GLN A 344 -28.86 14.86 -21.82
C GLN A 344 -29.90 15.51 -20.90
N LEU A 345 -29.47 16.26 -19.88
CA LEU A 345 -30.38 16.99 -19.00
C LEU A 345 -31.08 18.11 -19.77
N GLY A 346 -30.34 18.88 -20.57
CA GLY A 346 -30.90 19.91 -21.45
C GLY A 346 -31.89 19.36 -22.48
N GLU A 347 -31.56 18.25 -23.12
CA GLU A 347 -32.43 17.54 -24.08
C GLU A 347 -33.70 17.04 -23.39
N LYS A 348 -33.63 16.50 -22.17
CA LYS A 348 -34.82 16.10 -21.39
C LYS A 348 -35.75 17.27 -21.08
N ILE A 349 -35.18 18.45 -20.81
CA ILE A 349 -35.96 19.69 -20.59
C ILE A 349 -36.54 20.20 -21.92
N ASN A 350 -35.87 19.91 -23.04
CA ASN A 350 -36.27 20.28 -24.40
C ASN A 350 -37.07 19.16 -25.11
N ASP A 351 -38.02 18.53 -24.41
CA ASP A 351 -38.89 17.47 -24.96
C ASP A 351 -38.14 16.29 -25.62
N ASN A 352 -36.96 15.94 -25.10
CA ASN A 352 -36.03 14.95 -25.66
C ASN A 352 -35.53 15.25 -27.09
N LYS A 353 -35.58 16.52 -27.52
CA LYS A 353 -35.00 16.95 -28.80
C LYS A 353 -33.51 17.20 -28.64
N LYS A 354 -32.72 16.70 -29.59
CA LYS A 354 -31.27 16.93 -29.64
C LYS A 354 -30.95 18.41 -29.74
N LEU A 355 -29.96 18.85 -28.96
CA LEU A 355 -29.44 20.21 -29.02
C LEU A 355 -28.41 20.30 -30.16
N GLY A 356 -28.62 21.22 -31.10
CA GLY A 356 -27.66 21.52 -32.14
C GLY A 356 -26.55 22.45 -31.65
N PRO A 357 -25.52 22.70 -32.48
CA PRO A 357 -24.40 23.60 -32.14
C PRO A 357 -24.83 25.00 -31.71
N LEU A 358 -25.84 25.56 -32.38
CA LEU A 358 -26.34 26.90 -32.08
C LEU A 358 -27.07 26.92 -30.73
N GLU A 359 -27.92 25.93 -30.46
CA GLU A 359 -28.61 25.81 -29.18
C GLU A 359 -27.62 25.61 -28.02
N MET A 360 -26.59 24.78 -28.21
CA MET A 360 -25.53 24.58 -27.22
C MET A 360 -24.72 25.85 -26.97
N ALA A 361 -24.37 26.60 -28.02
CA ALA A 361 -23.70 27.89 -27.95
C ALA A 361 -24.52 28.94 -27.19
N ILE A 362 -25.82 29.04 -27.50
CA ILE A 362 -26.74 29.93 -26.79
C ILE A 362 -26.89 29.50 -25.33
N MET A 363 -27.01 28.20 -25.07
CA MET A 363 -27.08 27.69 -23.71
C MET A 363 -25.83 28.08 -22.92
N TYR A 364 -24.63 27.91 -23.49
CA TYR A 364 -23.38 28.30 -22.85
C TYR A 364 -23.30 29.81 -22.54
N THR A 365 -23.63 30.66 -23.50
CA THR A 365 -23.58 32.13 -23.33
C THR A 365 -24.63 32.67 -22.37
N LYS A 366 -25.80 32.04 -22.29
CA LYS A 366 -26.88 32.47 -21.39
C LYS A 366 -26.72 31.95 -19.96
N LEU A 367 -25.86 30.97 -19.72
CA LEU A 367 -25.58 30.49 -18.37
C LEU A 367 -24.78 31.55 -17.59
N PRO A 368 -25.18 31.89 -16.35
CA PRO A 368 -24.35 32.72 -15.48
C PRO A 368 -22.97 32.07 -15.23
N ASP A 369 -21.94 32.90 -15.04
CA ASP A 369 -20.56 32.41 -14.86
C ASP A 369 -20.41 31.41 -13.71
N ASP A 370 -21.12 31.61 -12.60
CA ASP A 370 -21.09 30.70 -11.45
C ASP A 370 -21.65 29.31 -11.81
N ILE A 371 -22.65 29.26 -12.68
CA ILE A 371 -23.24 28.01 -13.18
C ILE A 371 -22.31 27.38 -14.22
N LYS A 372 -21.71 28.16 -15.14
CA LYS A 372 -20.68 27.68 -16.06
C LYS A 372 -19.54 27.01 -15.30
N LYS A 373 -19.03 27.65 -14.24
CA LYS A 373 -17.95 27.13 -13.38
C LYS A 373 -18.29 25.83 -12.67
N SER A 374 -19.56 25.65 -12.32
CA SER A 374 -20.00 24.49 -11.55
C SER A 374 -20.39 23.29 -12.43
N ILE A 375 -20.93 23.55 -13.62
CA ILE A 375 -21.56 22.51 -14.44
C ILE A 375 -20.81 22.28 -15.76
N VAL A 376 -20.26 23.32 -16.41
CA VAL A 376 -19.63 23.20 -17.74
C VAL A 376 -18.11 23.06 -17.67
N THR A 377 -17.43 23.99 -17.00
CA THR A 377 -15.95 24.03 -16.96
C THR A 377 -15.29 22.78 -16.36
N PRO A 378 -15.93 21.98 -15.46
CA PRO A 378 -15.35 20.70 -15.04
C PRO A 378 -15.19 19.69 -16.18
N TYR A 379 -15.92 19.85 -17.29
CA TYR A 379 -15.95 18.91 -18.41
C TYR A 379 -15.46 19.49 -19.73
N VAL A 380 -15.37 20.81 -19.86
CA VAL A 380 -14.91 21.48 -21.09
C VAL A 380 -13.96 22.62 -20.72
N SER A 381 -12.76 22.60 -21.31
CA SER A 381 -11.83 23.73 -21.29
C SER A 381 -11.71 24.28 -22.71
N ILE A 382 -12.36 25.42 -22.95
CA ILE A 382 -12.33 26.10 -24.25
C ILE A 382 -10.93 26.66 -24.52
N GLU A 383 -10.29 27.24 -23.50
CA GLU A 383 -8.94 27.80 -23.57
C GLU A 383 -7.89 26.77 -23.99
N ASN A 384 -7.98 25.55 -23.46
CA ASN A 384 -7.03 24.46 -23.79
C ASN A 384 -7.49 23.59 -24.96
N ASN A 385 -8.67 23.87 -25.52
CA ASN A 385 -9.33 23.06 -26.54
C ASN A 385 -9.48 21.57 -26.12
N GLU A 386 -9.95 21.35 -24.90
CA GLU A 386 -10.01 20.05 -24.23
C GLU A 386 -11.42 19.73 -23.71
N ALA A 387 -11.79 18.44 -23.76
CA ALA A 387 -12.95 17.91 -23.05
C ALA A 387 -12.52 16.84 -22.04
N ARG A 388 -13.06 16.91 -20.83
CA ARG A 388 -12.82 15.96 -19.77
C ARG A 388 -14.02 15.02 -19.62
N ILE A 389 -13.73 13.72 -19.58
CA ILE A 389 -14.67 12.67 -19.26
C ILE A 389 -14.22 12.06 -17.94
N SER A 390 -15.00 12.33 -16.90
CA SER A 390 -14.76 11.80 -15.55
C SER A 390 -15.59 10.55 -15.38
N LEU A 391 -14.95 9.45 -14.98
CA LEU A 391 -15.63 8.19 -14.74
C LEU A 391 -15.16 7.57 -13.43
N ARG A 392 -15.91 6.58 -12.95
CA ARG A 392 -15.54 5.78 -11.78
C ARG A 392 -15.46 4.31 -12.14
N ILE A 393 -14.36 3.68 -11.74
CA ILE A 393 -14.12 2.24 -11.87
C ILE A 393 -14.75 1.53 -10.66
N ILE A 394 -15.39 0.39 -10.93
CA ILE A 394 -15.94 -0.52 -9.92
C ILE A 394 -14.79 -1.36 -9.36
N ASP A 395 -14.23 -0.95 -8.24
CA ASP A 395 -13.05 -1.58 -7.62
C ASP A 395 -13.35 -2.95 -7.00
N SER A 396 -14.62 -3.25 -6.70
CA SER A 396 -15.08 -4.52 -6.16
C SER A 396 -15.20 -5.63 -7.22
N ASN A 397 -15.07 -5.30 -8.51
CA ASN A 397 -15.24 -6.26 -9.60
C ASN A 397 -14.11 -7.30 -9.58
N PRO A 398 -14.42 -8.60 -9.41
CA PRO A 398 -13.41 -9.65 -9.27
C PRO A 398 -12.61 -9.92 -10.55
N ASN A 399 -13.11 -9.47 -11.70
CA ASN A 399 -12.46 -9.62 -13.00
C ASN A 399 -11.67 -8.37 -13.41
N LEU A 400 -11.66 -7.31 -12.58
CA LEU A 400 -10.92 -6.09 -12.89
C LEU A 400 -9.42 -6.38 -12.95
N ASN A 401 -8.83 -6.04 -14.09
CA ASN A 401 -7.40 -5.83 -14.24
C ASN A 401 -7.22 -4.41 -14.79
N ARG A 402 -6.83 -3.46 -13.95
CA ARG A 402 -6.76 -2.05 -14.31
C ARG A 402 -5.79 -1.80 -15.46
N LYS A 403 -4.67 -2.53 -15.50
CA LYS A 403 -3.70 -2.41 -16.59
C LYS A 403 -4.32 -2.81 -17.93
N GLU A 404 -5.00 -3.95 -17.97
CA GLU A 404 -5.70 -4.42 -19.18
C GLU A 404 -6.84 -3.48 -19.57
N LEU A 405 -7.60 -2.97 -18.61
CA LEU A 405 -8.68 -1.99 -18.84
C LEU A 405 -8.13 -0.71 -19.48
N LEU A 406 -7.06 -0.13 -18.94
CA LEU A 406 -6.45 1.09 -19.48
C LEU A 406 -5.91 0.88 -20.90
N ILE A 407 -5.21 -0.25 -21.14
CA ILE A 407 -4.72 -0.61 -22.48
C ILE A 407 -5.89 -0.78 -23.46
N LYS A 408 -6.96 -1.47 -23.03
CA LYS A 408 -8.16 -1.68 -23.84
C LYS A 408 -8.84 -0.38 -24.19
N ILE A 409 -9.03 0.51 -23.21
CA ILE A 409 -9.63 1.84 -23.45
C ILE A 409 -8.78 2.59 -24.47
N GLN A 410 -7.47 2.72 -24.24
CA GLN A 410 -6.60 3.47 -25.15
C GLN A 410 -6.67 2.90 -26.58
N LYS A 411 -6.53 1.58 -26.72
CA LYS A 411 -6.61 0.90 -28.02
C LYS A 411 -7.96 1.11 -28.71
N ASP A 412 -9.07 0.96 -27.98
CA ASP A 412 -10.41 1.10 -28.56
C ASP A 412 -10.72 2.56 -28.93
N LEU A 413 -10.18 3.54 -28.20
CA LEU A 413 -10.29 4.95 -28.58
C LEU A 413 -9.59 5.23 -29.91
N GLU A 414 -8.37 4.69 -30.09
CA GLU A 414 -7.59 4.84 -31.32
C GLU A 414 -8.23 4.06 -32.49
N GLU A 415 -8.57 2.78 -32.31
CA GLU A 415 -8.99 1.88 -33.40
C GLU A 415 -10.49 1.97 -33.74
N LYS A 416 -11.37 2.14 -32.75
CA LYS A 416 -12.84 2.12 -32.97
C LYS A 416 -13.42 3.50 -33.12
N LEU A 417 -12.86 4.49 -32.42
CA LEU A 417 -13.36 5.86 -32.42
C LEU A 417 -12.50 6.82 -33.26
N ASN A 418 -11.35 6.38 -33.77
CA ASN A 418 -10.41 7.16 -34.58
C ASN A 418 -9.98 8.48 -33.88
N LEU A 419 -9.66 8.39 -32.59
CA LEU A 419 -9.28 9.54 -31.74
C LEU A 419 -7.79 9.59 -31.41
#